data_AF-A0A653BXJ7-F1
#
_entry.id   AF-A0A653BXJ7-F1
#
_cell.length_a   1.000
_cell.length_b   1.000
_cell.length_c   1.000
_cell.angle_alpha   90.00
_cell.angle_beta   90.00
_cell.angle_gamma   90.00
#
_symmetry.space_group_name_H-M   'P 1'
#
loop_
_entity.id
_entity.type
_entity.pdbx_description
1 polymer ?
#
loop_
_entity_poly.entity_id
_entity_poly.type
_entity_poly.pdbx_seq_one_letter_code
_entity_poly.pdbx_strand_id
1 'polypeptide(L)'
;MDCKKTWSVVSFIDDKTVEAVPSNWIKGQLCYWPPLTGEKLMSAIRACEMLNTSWPSHRVKLFNHAIFDSYAKARQKSKIAEETSDLSTDTEAINKRKRIQRVLSSDGASGSSSENETFSIRTPPKLDKAKQRESRQEEASSLTNKNVASGSQALVSATLDLPSSSNECLRCKENDKKFKGIHEQLHIIRSICTDVLSEVQSLKVQNNKETVVKESFFNKYDINYPISTEDDLMKLEEILDKTAEFQDLGLELSKIGGSNCYNFIKRVMSTIITNDFALLYSWLGRKGKRPFYTLKLAKAVLYAAEHAKDVSWDRKEVETCVQLWLRRASDRKNTKINKPKEINN
;
A
#
# COMPACT_ATOMS: atom_id res chain seq x y z
N MET A 1 -11.86 -27.78 -9.85
CA MET A 1 -11.84 -26.72 -8.84
C MET A 1 -12.88 -25.70 -9.23
N ASP A 2 -14.02 -25.66 -8.53
CA ASP A 2 -15.08 -24.71 -8.87
C ASP A 2 -14.66 -23.30 -8.45
N CYS A 3 -14.36 -22.45 -9.43
CA CYS A 3 -14.14 -21.02 -9.19
C CYS A 3 -15.44 -20.42 -8.64
N LYS A 4 -15.40 -19.92 -7.41
CA LYS A 4 -16.55 -19.26 -6.78
C LYS A 4 -17.00 -18.07 -7.64
N LYS A 5 -18.25 -18.10 -8.08
CA LYS A 5 -18.89 -17.01 -8.83
C LYS A 5 -19.22 -15.86 -7.88
N THR A 6 -18.78 -14.66 -8.21
CA THR A 6 -19.06 -13.44 -7.44
C THR A 6 -19.51 -12.31 -8.34
N TRP A 7 -20.34 -11.42 -7.80
CA TRP A 7 -20.87 -10.24 -8.48
C TRP A 7 -20.55 -8.97 -7.70
N SER A 8 -20.14 -7.94 -8.39
CA SER A 8 -19.83 -6.63 -7.84
C SER A 8 -20.86 -5.59 -8.31
N VAL A 9 -21.26 -4.68 -7.43
CA VAL A 9 -22.06 -3.50 -7.82
C VAL A 9 -21.12 -2.37 -8.24
N VAL A 10 -21.33 -1.84 -9.44
CA VAL A 10 -20.51 -0.80 -10.05
C VAL A 10 -21.37 0.37 -10.51
N SER A 11 -20.82 1.58 -10.45
CA SER A 11 -21.41 2.77 -11.08
C SER A 11 -20.58 3.15 -12.30
N PHE A 12 -21.21 3.17 -13.48
CA PHE A 12 -20.57 3.62 -14.72
C PHE A 12 -20.44 5.15 -14.70
N ILE A 13 -19.22 5.64 -14.94
CA ILE A 13 -18.95 7.09 -14.86
C ILE A 13 -19.59 7.83 -16.05
N ASP A 14 -19.59 7.19 -17.22
CA ASP A 14 -20.04 7.81 -18.47
C ASP A 14 -21.56 8.05 -18.47
N ASP A 15 -22.34 7.05 -18.05
CA ASP A 15 -23.81 7.10 -18.09
C ASP A 15 -24.47 7.30 -16.71
N LYS A 16 -23.67 7.36 -15.64
CA LYS A 16 -24.11 7.42 -14.22
C LYS A 16 -25.05 6.29 -13.80
N THR A 17 -25.11 5.19 -14.56
CA THR A 17 -25.92 4.02 -14.26
C THR A 17 -25.26 3.13 -13.20
N VAL A 18 -26.06 2.42 -12.41
CA VAL A 18 -25.58 1.50 -11.37
C VAL A 18 -26.05 0.09 -11.67
N GLU A 19 -25.10 -0.83 -11.88
CA GLU A 19 -25.41 -2.19 -12.33
C GLU A 19 -24.64 -3.25 -11.54
N ALA A 20 -25.19 -4.47 -11.56
CA ALA A 20 -24.58 -5.64 -10.94
C ALA A 20 -23.84 -6.48 -12.01
N VAL A 21 -22.52 -6.51 -11.94
CA VAL A 21 -21.67 -7.19 -12.92
C VAL A 21 -20.87 -8.33 -12.28
N PRO A 22 -20.49 -9.37 -13.04
CA PRO A 22 -19.55 -10.38 -12.55
C PRO A 22 -18.23 -9.74 -12.11
N SER A 23 -17.70 -10.12 -10.94
CA SER A 23 -16.45 -9.52 -10.43
C SER A 23 -15.25 -9.80 -11.34
N ASN A 24 -15.31 -10.88 -12.12
CA ASN A 24 -14.28 -11.18 -13.10
C ASN A 24 -14.27 -10.18 -14.27
N TRP A 25 -15.34 -9.42 -14.53
CA TRP A 25 -15.37 -8.43 -15.62
C TRP A 25 -14.64 -7.12 -15.28
N ILE A 26 -14.08 -7.02 -14.08
CA ILE A 26 -13.48 -5.80 -13.55
C ILE A 26 -11.97 -5.97 -13.41
N LYS A 27 -11.20 -5.04 -13.98
CA LYS A 27 -9.76 -4.92 -13.74
C LYS A 27 -9.45 -3.48 -13.31
N GLY A 28 -9.11 -3.29 -12.04
CA GLY A 28 -8.88 -1.97 -11.47
C GLY A 28 -10.15 -1.10 -11.51
N GLN A 29 -10.11 0.00 -12.28
CA GLN A 29 -11.24 0.91 -12.47
C GLN A 29 -11.96 0.73 -13.82
N LEU A 30 -11.65 -0.35 -14.54
CA LEU A 30 -12.25 -0.66 -15.84
C LEU A 30 -13.15 -1.88 -15.72
N CYS A 31 -14.37 -1.77 -16.26
CA CYS A 31 -15.30 -2.88 -16.46
C CYS A 31 -15.38 -3.21 -17.95
N TYR A 32 -15.11 -4.47 -18.29
CA TYR A 32 -15.24 -4.98 -19.64
C TYR A 32 -16.68 -5.42 -19.87
N TRP A 33 -17.36 -4.79 -20.82
CA TRP A 33 -18.78 -5.03 -21.09
C TRP A 33 -18.96 -5.70 -22.45
N PRO A 34 -19.52 -6.92 -22.51
CA PRO A 34 -19.72 -7.59 -23.79
C PRO A 34 -20.72 -6.81 -24.66
N PRO A 35 -20.53 -6.76 -26.00
CA PRO A 35 -21.48 -6.16 -26.94
C PRO A 35 -22.69 -7.10 -27.17
N LEU A 36 -23.28 -7.58 -26.07
CA LEU A 36 -24.44 -8.46 -26.04
C LEU A 36 -25.61 -7.68 -25.44
N THR A 37 -26.82 -7.91 -25.95
CA THR A 37 -28.04 -7.23 -25.48
C THR A 37 -29.10 -8.25 -25.07
N GLY A 38 -30.03 -7.84 -24.20
CA GLY A 38 -31.18 -8.64 -23.78
C GLY A 38 -30.83 -9.89 -22.95
N GLU A 39 -31.48 -11.01 -23.24
CA GLU A 39 -31.39 -12.25 -22.44
C GLU A 39 -30.01 -12.91 -22.49
N LYS A 40 -29.27 -12.72 -23.59
CA LYS A 40 -27.90 -13.25 -23.76
C LYS A 40 -26.93 -12.60 -22.77
N LEU A 41 -27.03 -11.28 -22.62
CA LEU A 41 -26.25 -10.53 -21.63
C LEU A 41 -26.60 -10.97 -20.19
N MET A 42 -27.89 -11.08 -19.87
CA MET A 42 -28.32 -11.52 -18.54
C MET A 42 -27.86 -12.95 -18.22
N SER A 43 -27.80 -13.82 -19.23
CA SER A 43 -27.28 -15.18 -19.11
C SER A 43 -25.77 -15.18 -18.88
N ALA A 44 -25.01 -14.37 -19.63
CA ALA A 44 -23.56 -14.20 -19.44
C ALA A 44 -23.21 -13.67 -18.03
N ILE A 45 -23.99 -12.71 -17.53
CA ILE A 45 -23.84 -12.16 -16.18
C ILE A 45 -24.09 -13.24 -15.12
N ARG A 46 -25.17 -14.03 -15.23
CA ARG A 46 -25.47 -15.12 -14.28
C ARG A 46 -24.48 -16.28 -14.38
N ALA A 47 -23.96 -16.53 -15.58
CA ALA A 47 -22.99 -17.58 -15.82
C ALA A 47 -21.58 -17.22 -15.31
N CYS A 48 -21.29 -15.94 -15.08
CA CYS A 48 -19.93 -15.42 -14.87
C CYS A 48 -19.01 -15.83 -16.02
N GLU A 49 -19.43 -15.54 -17.25
CA GLU A 49 -18.66 -15.86 -18.45
C GLU A 49 -17.23 -15.33 -18.34
N MET A 50 -16.27 -16.14 -18.80
CA MET A 50 -14.85 -15.78 -18.72
C MET A 50 -14.57 -14.53 -19.53
N LEU A 51 -13.76 -13.64 -18.94
CA LEU A 51 -13.28 -12.41 -19.58
C LEU A 51 -12.74 -12.69 -20.98
N ASN A 52 -13.32 -12.04 -21.98
CA ASN A 52 -12.70 -11.90 -23.29
C ASN A 52 -12.09 -10.50 -23.40
N THR A 53 -10.80 -10.41 -23.71
CA THR A 53 -10.05 -9.14 -23.83
C THR A 53 -10.47 -8.29 -25.02
N SER A 54 -11.37 -8.76 -25.88
CA SER A 54 -11.94 -8.01 -27.01
C SER A 54 -13.17 -7.18 -26.66
N TRP A 55 -13.63 -7.19 -25.41
CA TRP A 55 -14.80 -6.40 -25.00
C TRP A 55 -14.48 -4.92 -24.80
N PRO A 56 -15.40 -4.01 -25.17
CA PRO A 56 -15.35 -2.60 -24.79
C PRO A 56 -15.15 -2.42 -23.29
N SER A 57 -14.26 -1.49 -22.91
CA SER A 57 -13.97 -1.19 -21.51
C SER A 57 -14.57 0.15 -21.12
N HIS A 58 -15.28 0.19 -19.99
CA HIS A 58 -15.89 1.40 -19.44
C HIS A 58 -15.31 1.74 -18.08
N ARG A 59 -15.20 3.03 -17.75
CA ARG A 59 -14.73 3.45 -16.44
C ARG A 59 -15.83 3.29 -15.40
N VAL A 60 -15.49 2.64 -14.30
CA VAL A 60 -16.43 2.36 -13.22
C VAL A 60 -15.91 2.83 -11.87
N LYS A 61 -16.84 3.29 -11.03
CA LYS A 61 -16.61 3.51 -9.60
C LYS A 61 -17.13 2.28 -8.85
N LEU A 62 -16.23 1.65 -8.10
CA LEU A 62 -16.54 0.52 -7.24
C LEU A 62 -17.11 1.00 -5.91
N PHE A 63 -18.18 0.37 -5.44
CA PHE A 63 -18.69 0.59 -4.10
C PHE A 63 -17.92 -0.28 -3.09
N ASN A 64 -17.52 0.32 -1.95
CA ASN A 64 -16.83 -0.42 -0.89
C ASN A 64 -17.73 -1.55 -0.36
N HIS A 65 -17.15 -2.75 -0.20
CA HIS A 65 -17.84 -3.96 0.28
C HIS A 65 -18.97 -4.49 -0.62
N ALA A 66 -19.00 -4.13 -1.91
CA ALA A 66 -20.08 -4.50 -2.82
C ALA A 66 -19.86 -5.80 -3.60
N ILE A 67 -19.19 -6.80 -3.01
CA ILE A 67 -18.98 -8.12 -3.64
C ILE A 67 -19.95 -9.12 -3.00
N PHE A 68 -20.74 -9.80 -3.83
CA PHE A 68 -21.78 -10.73 -3.41
C PHE A 68 -21.59 -12.10 -4.05
N ASP A 69 -22.02 -13.13 -3.33
CA ASP A 69 -22.06 -14.54 -3.74
C ASP A 69 -23.33 -14.90 -4.53
N SER A 70 -24.25 -13.94 -4.68
CA SER A 70 -25.52 -14.11 -5.36
C SER A 70 -25.85 -12.90 -6.23
N TYR A 71 -26.10 -13.15 -7.51
CA TYR A 71 -26.53 -12.12 -8.45
C TYR A 71 -27.81 -11.40 -8.00
N ALA A 72 -28.77 -12.12 -7.40
CA ALA A 72 -30.02 -11.53 -6.92
C ALA A 72 -29.77 -10.48 -5.83
N LYS A 73 -28.87 -10.76 -4.88
CA LYS A 73 -28.47 -9.82 -3.84
C LYS A 73 -27.74 -8.61 -4.42
N ALA A 74 -26.81 -8.84 -5.36
CA ALA A 74 -26.08 -7.77 -6.03
C ALA A 74 -27.02 -6.82 -6.79
N ARG A 75 -27.99 -7.37 -7.54
CA ARG A 75 -28.98 -6.60 -8.29
C ARG A 75 -29.94 -5.81 -7.39
N GLN A 76 -30.35 -6.38 -6.26
CA GLN A 76 -31.16 -5.63 -5.29
C GLN A 76 -30.37 -4.45 -4.71
N LYS A 77 -29.09 -4.67 -4.40
CA LYS A 77 -28.19 -3.63 -3.88
C LYS A 77 -27.81 -2.58 -4.93
N SER A 78 -27.73 -2.93 -6.22
CA SER A 78 -27.52 -1.95 -7.29
C SER A 78 -28.69 -1.00 -7.42
N LYS A 79 -29.92 -1.52 -7.35
CA LYS A 79 -31.14 -0.69 -7.39
C LYS A 79 -31.23 0.27 -6.21
N ILE A 80 -30.88 -0.18 -5.01
CA ILE A 80 -30.82 0.70 -3.83
C ILE A 80 -29.75 1.79 -4.01
N ALA A 81 -28.59 1.43 -4.55
CA ALA A 81 -27.49 2.37 -4.76
C ALA A 81 -27.77 3.41 -5.87
N GLU A 82 -28.61 3.07 -6.85
CA GLU A 82 -29.15 4.02 -7.83
C GLU A 82 -29.98 5.12 -7.15
N GLU A 83 -30.76 4.75 -6.13
CA GLU A 83 -31.63 5.67 -5.40
C GLU A 83 -30.90 6.49 -4.32
N THR A 84 -29.90 5.92 -3.65
CA THR A 84 -29.25 6.56 -2.48
C THR A 84 -27.86 7.13 -2.74
N SER A 85 -27.26 6.92 -3.92
CA SER A 85 -25.90 7.36 -4.32
C SER A 85 -24.73 6.89 -3.42
N ASP A 86 -25.03 6.36 -2.23
CA ASP A 86 -24.13 5.75 -1.27
C ASP A 86 -24.65 4.37 -0.87
N LEU A 87 -23.79 3.35 -0.99
CA LEU A 87 -24.05 1.97 -0.56
C LEU A 87 -23.73 1.76 0.93
N SER A 88 -23.73 2.84 1.72
CA SER A 88 -23.52 2.81 3.18
C SER A 88 -24.86 2.81 3.90
N THR A 89 -25.57 1.68 3.87
CA THR A 89 -26.59 1.41 4.89
C THR A 89 -26.63 -0.08 5.20
N ASP A 90 -26.08 -0.38 6.37
CA ASP A 90 -26.35 -1.60 7.12
C ASP A 90 -27.87 -1.80 7.18
N THR A 91 -28.37 -2.77 6.42
CA THR A 91 -29.81 -3.09 6.32
C THR A 91 -30.03 -4.50 6.85
N GLU A 92 -29.60 -4.69 8.09
CA GLU A 92 -30.12 -5.68 9.03
C GLU A 92 -30.79 -4.91 10.18
N ALA A 93 -31.88 -4.19 9.87
CA ALA A 93 -32.68 -3.50 10.89
C ALA A 93 -34.18 -3.49 10.56
N ILE A 94 -34.71 -4.64 10.12
CA ILE A 94 -36.11 -4.97 10.41
C ILE A 94 -36.12 -5.62 11.78
N ASN A 95 -36.12 -4.77 12.82
CA ASN A 95 -36.71 -5.05 14.14
C ASN A 95 -36.60 -3.78 14.99
N LYS A 96 -37.67 -2.98 14.92
CA LYS A 96 -37.87 -1.76 15.71
C LYS A 96 -37.75 -2.10 17.21
N ARG A 97 -36.60 -1.83 17.83
CA ARG A 97 -36.55 -1.66 19.28
C ARG A 97 -37.16 -0.31 19.61
N LYS A 98 -38.35 -0.32 20.23
CA LYS A 98 -38.97 0.87 20.82
C LYS A 98 -37.96 1.52 21.77
N ARG A 99 -37.61 2.77 21.50
CA ARG A 99 -36.84 3.62 22.42
C ARG A 99 -37.72 3.84 23.66
N ILE A 100 -37.42 3.13 24.73
CA ILE A 100 -37.95 3.45 26.06
C ILE A 100 -37.33 4.80 26.42
N GLN A 101 -38.16 5.85 26.43
CA GLN A 101 -37.81 7.13 27.03
C GLN A 101 -37.66 6.89 28.53
N ARG A 102 -36.44 7.02 29.05
CA ARG A 102 -36.22 7.15 30.49
C ARG A 102 -36.71 8.54 30.89
N VAL A 103 -37.90 8.60 31.48
CA VAL A 103 -38.28 9.69 32.36
C VAL A 103 -37.69 9.35 33.72
N LEU A 104 -36.79 10.19 34.22
CA LEU A 104 -36.49 10.26 35.65
C LEU A 104 -36.58 11.73 36.05
N SER A 105 -37.57 11.94 36.93
CA SER A 105 -38.09 13.16 37.53
C SER A 105 -37.08 13.92 38.40
N SER A 106 -37.44 15.15 38.78
CA SER A 106 -37.22 15.79 40.10
C SER A 106 -37.45 17.31 39.94
N ASP A 107 -38.00 18.12 40.86
CA ASP A 107 -38.79 17.98 42.08
C ASP A 107 -39.34 19.39 42.39
N GLY A 108 -40.43 19.49 43.14
CA GLY A 108 -40.87 20.74 43.76
C GLY A 108 -40.35 20.84 45.19
N ALA A 109 -39.19 21.47 45.39
CA ALA A 109 -38.80 22.04 46.69
C ALA A 109 -37.93 23.29 46.46
N SER A 110 -38.39 24.38 47.08
CA SER A 110 -37.85 25.74 47.10
C SER A 110 -36.42 25.86 47.63
N GLY A 111 -35.64 26.83 47.12
CA GLY A 111 -34.48 27.37 47.84
C GLY A 111 -33.40 28.07 46.99
N SER A 112 -33.57 29.39 46.83
CA SER A 112 -32.53 30.45 46.87
C SER A 112 -31.32 30.49 45.90
N SER A 113 -31.26 31.63 45.21
CA SER A 113 -30.11 32.53 44.98
C SER A 113 -29.13 32.35 43.81
N SER A 114 -29.06 33.47 43.09
CA SER A 114 -27.95 34.09 42.34
C SER A 114 -27.49 33.57 40.97
N GLU A 115 -27.80 34.42 40.00
CA GLU A 115 -26.87 35.04 39.03
C GLU A 115 -26.50 34.26 37.76
N ASN A 116 -27.18 34.69 36.67
CA ASN A 116 -26.69 35.01 35.33
C ASN A 116 -25.37 34.38 34.83
N GLU A 117 -25.42 33.75 33.65
CA GLU A 117 -24.90 34.34 32.39
C GLU A 117 -24.96 33.29 31.27
N THR A 118 -25.75 33.63 30.25
CA THR A 118 -25.86 32.97 28.95
C THR A 118 -24.57 33.04 28.13
N PHE A 119 -24.08 31.92 27.60
CA PHE A 119 -23.09 31.92 26.52
C PHE A 119 -23.52 31.03 25.34
N SER A 120 -24.02 31.70 24.29
CA SER A 120 -24.17 31.17 22.93
C SER A 120 -22.80 30.99 22.28
N ILE A 121 -22.54 29.80 21.75
CA ILE A 121 -21.30 29.45 21.04
C ILE A 121 -21.32 30.08 19.63
N ARG A 122 -20.26 30.83 19.30
CA ARG A 122 -20.04 31.45 17.99
C ARG A 122 -19.45 30.47 16.97
N THR A 123 -19.87 30.66 15.72
CA THR A 123 -19.49 29.92 14.51
C THR A 123 -18.05 30.19 14.07
N PRO A 124 -17.30 29.19 13.55
CA PRO A 124 -15.90 29.35 13.12
C PRO A 124 -15.74 30.14 11.81
N PRO A 125 -14.60 30.85 11.62
CA PRO A 125 -14.37 31.72 10.46
C PRO A 125 -13.82 30.98 9.23
N LYS A 126 -14.06 31.57 8.05
CA LYS A 126 -13.66 31.10 6.71
C LYS A 126 -12.20 31.45 6.38
N LEU A 127 -11.55 30.59 5.60
CA LEU A 127 -10.16 30.72 5.12
C LEU A 127 -10.15 31.27 3.69
N ASP A 128 -9.47 32.42 3.47
CA ASP A 128 -9.27 33.02 2.15
C ASP A 128 -7.99 32.50 1.45
N LYS A 129 -8.09 32.41 0.12
CA LYS A 129 -7.02 32.09 -0.83
C LYS A 129 -6.35 33.37 -1.35
N ALA A 130 -5.02 33.32 -1.55
CA ALA A 130 -4.17 34.08 -2.51
C ALA A 130 -2.77 34.27 -1.86
N LYS A 131 -1.61 34.32 -2.53
CA LYS A 131 -1.27 34.56 -3.93
C LYS A 131 0.19 34.12 -4.16
N GLN A 132 0.49 33.81 -5.42
CA GLN A 132 1.81 33.61 -6.01
C GLN A 132 2.74 34.82 -5.81
N ARG A 133 4.06 34.57 -5.80
CA ARG A 133 5.03 35.44 -6.46
C ARG A 133 6.35 34.70 -6.77
N GLU A 134 6.71 34.73 -8.04
CA GLU A 134 8.04 34.46 -8.60
C GLU A 134 9.07 35.48 -8.12
N SER A 135 10.33 35.06 -8.00
CA SER A 135 11.46 35.87 -8.44
C SER A 135 12.64 34.99 -8.85
N ARG A 136 13.07 35.27 -10.08
CA ARG A 136 14.23 34.85 -10.87
C ARG A 136 15.55 35.28 -10.22
N GLN A 137 16.63 34.51 -10.36
CA GLN A 137 17.91 34.97 -10.92
C GLN A 137 18.95 33.83 -11.04
N GLU A 138 19.64 33.86 -12.17
CA GLU A 138 20.83 33.10 -12.54
C GLU A 138 22.05 33.63 -11.76
N GLU A 139 23.04 32.78 -11.48
CA GLU A 139 24.38 32.89 -12.11
C GLU A 139 25.37 31.88 -11.53
N ALA A 140 26.30 31.52 -12.40
CA ALA A 140 27.36 30.54 -12.22
C ALA A 140 28.46 31.01 -11.26
N SER A 141 29.14 30.06 -10.61
CA SER A 141 30.60 30.09 -10.50
C SER A 141 31.14 28.71 -10.16
N SER A 142 32.04 28.25 -11.03
CA SER A 142 32.94 27.12 -10.81
C SER A 142 34.05 27.47 -9.82
N LEU A 143 34.90 26.47 -9.52
CA LEU A 143 36.23 26.45 -8.88
C LEU A 143 36.18 25.66 -7.56
N THR A 144 36.98 24.63 -7.29
CA THR A 144 38.12 24.01 -8.01
C THR A 144 38.52 22.70 -7.30
N ASN A 145 39.19 21.82 -8.05
CA ASN A 145 40.35 21.00 -7.64
C ASN A 145 40.12 19.82 -6.66
N LYS A 146 40.79 18.67 -6.77
CA LYS A 146 42.02 18.28 -7.50
C LYS A 146 42.11 16.74 -7.55
N ASN A 147 42.62 16.26 -8.68
CA ASN A 147 43.65 15.21 -8.88
C ASN A 147 43.51 13.84 -8.20
N VAL A 148 43.74 12.76 -8.96
CA VAL A 148 45.06 12.12 -9.10
C VAL A 148 45.13 11.35 -10.42
N ALA A 149 46.23 11.56 -11.14
CA ALA A 149 46.63 10.88 -12.37
C ALA A 149 47.61 9.73 -12.07
N SER A 150 47.64 8.75 -12.97
CA SER A 150 48.80 7.92 -13.34
C SER A 150 48.35 7.06 -14.53
N GLY A 151 49.03 6.98 -15.68
CA GLY A 151 50.36 7.41 -16.10
C GLY A 151 50.80 6.46 -17.22
N SER A 152 51.73 6.93 -18.07
CA SER A 152 52.47 6.24 -19.17
C SER A 152 52.00 6.67 -20.57
N GLN A 153 52.56 7.74 -21.16
CA GLN A 153 53.85 7.86 -21.89
C GLN A 153 53.88 7.05 -23.20
N ALA A 154 53.73 7.73 -24.36
CA ALA A 154 54.79 8.21 -25.28
C ALA A 154 55.00 7.16 -26.41
N LEU A 155 55.20 7.45 -27.69
CA LEU A 155 56.03 8.45 -28.36
C LEU A 155 55.52 8.72 -29.80
N VAL A 156 55.87 9.92 -30.26
CA VAL A 156 55.87 10.49 -31.62
C VAL A 156 56.25 9.55 -32.78
N SER A 157 55.64 9.78 -33.95
CA SER A 157 56.40 9.83 -35.20
C SER A 157 55.66 10.63 -36.28
N ALA A 158 56.40 11.57 -36.89
CA ALA A 158 55.97 12.45 -37.96
C ALA A 158 56.26 11.82 -39.34
N THR A 159 55.40 12.09 -40.31
CA THR A 159 55.66 11.99 -41.76
C THR A 159 54.69 12.96 -42.43
N LEU A 160 55.13 14.18 -42.82
CA LEU A 160 55.72 14.55 -44.12
C LEU A 160 54.78 14.27 -45.31
N ASP A 161 54.15 15.34 -45.78
CA ASP A 161 53.47 15.43 -47.07
C ASP A 161 54.45 15.24 -48.23
N LEU A 162 54.10 14.37 -49.20
CA LEU A 162 54.59 14.46 -50.58
C LEU A 162 53.50 13.94 -51.54
N PRO A 163 53.28 14.59 -52.70
CA PRO A 163 52.03 14.43 -53.45
C PRO A 163 52.08 13.37 -54.56
N SER A 164 50.88 12.84 -54.83
CA SER A 164 50.34 12.35 -56.11
C SER A 164 51.00 11.16 -56.81
N SER A 165 50.29 10.04 -56.85
CA SER A 165 50.20 9.21 -58.05
C SER A 165 48.96 8.31 -57.92
N SER A 166 47.94 8.68 -58.67
CA SER A 166 46.71 7.94 -58.85
C SER A 166 46.98 6.54 -59.40
N ASN A 167 46.91 5.55 -58.51
CA ASN A 167 46.45 4.21 -58.83
C ASN A 167 45.72 3.69 -57.59
N GLU A 168 44.53 4.24 -57.34
CA GLU A 168 43.64 3.72 -56.31
C GLU A 168 43.20 2.31 -56.73
N CYS A 169 43.87 1.31 -56.17
CA CYS A 169 43.50 -0.08 -56.33
C CYS A 169 42.05 -0.27 -55.85
N LEU A 170 41.13 -0.64 -56.77
CA LEU A 170 39.73 -0.93 -56.45
C LEU A 170 39.59 -1.96 -55.31
N ARG A 171 40.53 -2.92 -55.26
CA ARG A 171 40.59 -3.93 -54.20
C ARG A 171 40.97 -3.33 -52.83
N CYS A 172 41.77 -2.26 -52.79
CA CYS A 172 42.07 -1.54 -51.55
C CYS A 172 40.86 -0.72 -51.06
N LYS A 173 40.08 -0.10 -51.96
CA LYS A 173 38.83 0.59 -51.58
C LYS A 173 37.76 -0.34 -51.02
N GLU A 174 37.63 -1.54 -51.58
CA GLU A 174 36.72 -2.57 -51.05
C GLU A 174 37.19 -3.09 -49.70
N ASN A 175 38.50 -3.28 -49.54
CA ASN A 175 39.09 -3.70 -48.27
C ASN A 175 38.95 -2.62 -47.19
N ASP A 176 39.11 -1.33 -47.52
CA ASP A 176 38.90 -0.21 -46.60
C ASP A 176 37.44 -0.08 -46.17
N LYS A 177 36.48 -0.26 -47.10
CA LYS A 177 35.05 -0.29 -46.77
C LYS A 177 34.71 -1.48 -45.86
N LYS A 178 35.26 -2.67 -46.15
CA LYS A 178 35.11 -3.86 -45.29
C LYS A 178 35.74 -3.63 -43.92
N PHE A 179 36.93 -3.05 -43.86
CA PHE A 179 37.64 -2.75 -42.61
C PHE A 179 36.89 -1.73 -41.77
N LYS A 180 36.34 -0.69 -42.40
CA LYS A 180 35.47 0.30 -41.74
C LYS A 180 34.21 -0.36 -41.19
N GLY A 181 33.56 -1.25 -41.96
CA GLY A 181 32.40 -2.01 -41.48
C GLY A 181 32.74 -2.94 -40.31
N ILE A 182 33.90 -3.59 -40.34
CA ILE A 182 34.40 -4.41 -39.22
C ILE A 182 34.67 -3.53 -38.00
N HIS A 183 35.27 -2.36 -38.17
CA HIS A 183 35.57 -1.43 -37.09
C HIS A 183 34.29 -0.87 -36.43
N GLU A 184 33.28 -0.55 -37.24
CA GLU A 184 31.95 -0.16 -36.75
C GLU A 184 31.28 -1.30 -35.95
N GLN A 185 31.34 -2.54 -36.46
CA GLN A 185 30.85 -3.70 -35.73
C GLN A 185 31.61 -3.95 -34.42
N LEU A 186 32.93 -3.78 -34.40
CA LEU A 186 33.75 -3.89 -33.19
C LEU A 186 33.36 -2.84 -32.15
N HIS A 187 33.04 -1.61 -32.57
CA HIS A 187 32.55 -0.58 -31.66
C HIS A 187 31.19 -0.93 -31.05
N ILE A 188 30.27 -1.46 -31.84
CA ILE A 188 28.95 -1.90 -31.36
C ILE A 188 29.13 -3.04 -30.35
N ILE A 189 29.94 -4.05 -30.68
CA ILE A 189 30.23 -5.17 -29.77
C ILE A 189 30.86 -4.66 -28.48
N ARG A 190 31.83 -3.73 -28.57
CA ARG A 190 32.45 -3.14 -27.37
C ARG A 190 31.42 -2.43 -26.49
N SER A 191 30.49 -1.68 -27.09
CA SER A 191 29.40 -1.02 -26.34
C SER A 191 28.50 -2.03 -25.65
N ILE A 192 28.07 -3.08 -26.35
CA ILE A 192 27.24 -4.13 -25.76
C ILE A 192 27.98 -4.84 -24.62
N CYS A 193 29.27 -5.16 -24.81
CA CYS A 193 30.07 -5.76 -23.76
C CYS A 193 30.20 -4.86 -22.53
N THR A 194 30.37 -3.54 -22.70
CA THR A 194 30.42 -2.60 -21.58
C THR A 194 29.08 -2.48 -20.86
N ASP A 195 27.97 -2.50 -21.60
CA ASP A 195 26.62 -2.44 -21.03
C ASP A 195 26.32 -3.70 -20.22
N VAL A 196 26.61 -4.88 -20.79
CA VAL A 196 26.48 -6.17 -20.09
C VAL A 196 27.37 -6.23 -18.85
N LEU A 197 28.61 -5.72 -18.92
CA LEU A 197 29.49 -5.67 -17.76
C LEU A 197 28.93 -4.75 -16.66
N SER A 198 28.36 -3.61 -17.03
CA SER A 198 27.70 -2.70 -16.08
C SER A 198 26.48 -3.36 -15.42
N GLU A 199 25.67 -4.06 -16.21
CA GLU A 199 24.48 -4.77 -15.74
C GLU A 199 24.88 -5.93 -14.80
N VAL A 200 25.90 -6.71 -15.15
CA VAL A 200 26.46 -7.77 -14.31
C VAL A 200 27.04 -7.21 -13.00
N GLN A 201 27.72 -6.06 -13.03
CA GLN A 201 28.18 -5.39 -11.82
C GLN A 201 27.02 -4.94 -10.94
N SER A 202 25.95 -4.39 -11.52
CA SER A 202 24.75 -4.00 -10.78
C SER A 202 24.07 -5.21 -10.11
N LEU A 203 24.00 -6.35 -10.82
CA LEU A 203 23.49 -7.61 -10.28
C LEU A 203 24.42 -8.17 -9.20
N LYS A 204 25.74 -8.07 -9.36
CA LYS A 204 26.71 -8.47 -8.33
C LYS A 204 26.56 -7.63 -7.07
N VAL A 205 26.33 -6.32 -7.17
CA VAL A 205 26.07 -5.45 -6.01
C VAL A 205 24.75 -5.82 -5.32
N GLN A 206 23.72 -6.18 -6.08
CA GLN A 206 22.45 -6.66 -5.51
C GLN A 206 22.59 -8.03 -4.82
N ASN A 207 23.42 -8.93 -5.36
CA ASN A 207 23.60 -10.29 -4.87
C ASN A 207 24.71 -10.43 -3.80
N ASN A 208 25.63 -9.45 -3.71
CA ASN A 208 26.68 -9.38 -2.67
C ASN A 208 26.19 -8.72 -1.37
N LYS A 209 24.88 -8.65 -1.17
CA LYS A 209 24.34 -8.79 0.19
C LYS A 209 24.64 -10.22 0.61
N GLU A 210 25.87 -10.46 1.06
CA GLU A 210 26.22 -11.66 1.80
C GLU A 210 25.06 -11.96 2.74
N THR A 211 24.50 -13.16 2.60
CA THR A 211 23.55 -13.73 3.56
C THR A 211 24.28 -13.96 4.87
N VAL A 212 24.68 -12.87 5.54
CA VAL A 212 24.90 -12.86 6.97
C VAL A 212 23.54 -13.27 7.53
N VAL A 213 23.50 -14.44 8.15
CA VAL A 213 22.32 -14.91 8.89
C VAL A 213 22.15 -13.93 10.04
N LYS A 214 21.43 -12.83 9.75
CA LYS A 214 21.12 -11.81 10.74
C LYS A 214 20.19 -12.46 11.76
N GLU A 215 20.61 -12.45 13.01
CA GLU A 215 19.77 -12.90 14.12
C GLU A 215 18.42 -12.18 14.09
N SER A 216 17.33 -12.92 14.29
CA SER A 216 15.98 -12.36 14.36
C SER A 216 15.91 -11.33 15.47
N PHE A 217 15.27 -10.18 15.20
CA PHE A 217 15.00 -9.14 16.19
C PHE A 217 14.28 -9.69 17.42
N PHE A 218 13.41 -10.69 17.23
CA PHE A 218 12.64 -11.34 18.31
C PHE A 218 13.50 -12.18 19.25
N ASN A 219 14.71 -12.57 18.83
CA ASN A 219 15.64 -13.36 19.64
C ASN A 219 16.85 -12.55 20.15
N LYS A 220 17.11 -11.39 19.53
CA LYS A 220 18.26 -10.52 19.82
C LYS A 220 18.19 -9.86 21.20
N TYR A 221 16.99 -9.67 21.75
CA TYR A 221 16.74 -8.97 23.00
C TYR A 221 15.94 -9.82 23.97
N ASP A 222 16.19 -9.63 25.27
CA ASP A 222 15.45 -10.28 26.36
C ASP A 222 14.07 -9.62 26.56
N ILE A 223 13.20 -9.83 25.56
CA ILE A 223 11.80 -9.39 25.53
C ILE A 223 10.91 -10.60 25.25
N ASN A 224 9.90 -10.79 26.09
CA ASN A 224 8.96 -11.88 25.91
C ASN A 224 7.88 -11.51 24.88
N TYR A 225 7.96 -12.12 23.71
CA TYR A 225 6.94 -12.00 22.67
C TYR A 225 5.94 -13.17 22.70
N PRO A 226 4.65 -12.92 22.40
CA PRO A 226 4.01 -11.61 22.26
C PRO A 226 3.93 -10.86 23.60
N ILE A 227 4.07 -9.54 23.57
CA ILE A 227 4.11 -8.68 24.76
C ILE A 227 2.81 -8.81 25.57
N SER A 228 2.98 -9.02 26.86
CA SER A 228 1.89 -9.14 27.84
C SER A 228 2.04 -8.23 29.07
N THR A 229 3.21 -7.62 29.24
CA THR A 229 3.56 -6.78 30.40
C THR A 229 3.97 -5.39 29.95
N GLU A 230 3.82 -4.40 30.84
CA GLU A 230 4.30 -3.04 30.56
C GLU A 230 5.82 -2.98 30.52
N ASP A 231 6.51 -3.77 31.35
CA ASP A 231 7.97 -3.78 31.43
C ASP A 231 8.60 -4.22 30.11
N ASP A 232 8.07 -5.27 29.48
CA ASP A 232 8.51 -5.73 28.17
C ASP A 232 8.22 -4.68 27.07
N LEU A 233 7.08 -3.98 27.16
CA LEU A 233 6.77 -2.89 26.24
C LEU A 233 7.75 -1.72 26.40
N MET A 234 8.08 -1.33 27.63
CA MET A 234 9.00 -0.23 27.90
C MET A 234 10.40 -0.53 27.39
N LYS A 235 10.91 -1.74 27.65
CA LYS A 235 12.18 -2.22 27.08
C LYS A 235 12.18 -2.14 25.55
N LEU A 236 11.09 -2.60 24.92
CA LEU A 236 10.96 -2.53 23.48
C LEU A 236 10.95 -1.07 22.97
N GLU A 237 10.19 -0.17 23.60
CA GLU A 237 10.13 1.24 23.21
C GLU A 237 11.48 1.96 23.38
N GLU A 238 12.29 1.56 24.36
CA GLU A 238 13.68 2.03 24.52
C GLU A 238 14.58 1.52 23.38
N ILE A 239 14.50 0.24 23.05
CA ILE A 239 15.26 -0.35 21.92
C ILE A 239 14.89 0.31 20.60
N LEU A 240 13.59 0.53 20.36
CA LEU A 240 13.07 1.15 19.13
C LEU A 240 13.36 2.65 19.02
N ASP A 241 13.96 3.29 20.03
CA ASP A 241 14.48 4.65 19.91
C ASP A 241 15.68 4.71 18.96
N LYS A 242 16.39 3.59 18.80
CA LYS A 242 17.51 3.46 17.88
C LYS A 242 16.98 3.22 16.47
N THR A 243 17.28 4.12 15.53
CA THR A 243 16.82 4.05 14.13
C THR A 243 17.14 2.71 13.45
N ALA A 244 18.32 2.13 13.73
CA ALA A 244 18.72 0.84 13.16
C ALA A 244 17.82 -0.31 13.64
N GLU A 245 17.47 -0.32 14.93
CA GLU A 245 16.62 -1.34 15.55
C GLU A 245 15.15 -1.19 15.15
N PHE A 246 14.68 0.05 15.04
CA PHE A 246 13.37 0.37 14.48
C PHE A 246 13.21 -0.17 13.04
N GLN A 247 14.20 0.10 12.18
CA GLN A 247 14.19 -0.39 10.81
C GLN A 247 14.31 -1.91 10.75
N ASP A 248 15.10 -2.51 11.64
CA ASP A 248 15.27 -3.96 11.68
C ASP A 248 13.96 -4.67 12.02
N LEU A 249 13.28 -4.27 13.11
CA LEU A 249 11.97 -4.80 13.46
C LEU A 249 10.97 -4.58 12.31
N GLY A 250 10.93 -3.37 11.75
CA GLY A 250 10.02 -3.03 10.66
C GLY A 250 10.22 -3.91 9.41
N LEU A 251 11.47 -4.13 9.00
CA LEU A 251 11.82 -5.00 7.88
C LEU A 251 11.58 -6.49 8.18
N GLU A 252 11.72 -6.91 9.43
CA GLU A 252 11.39 -8.28 9.82
C GLU A 252 9.88 -8.54 9.82
N LEU A 253 9.10 -7.60 10.36
CA LEU A 253 7.64 -7.66 10.33
C LEU A 253 7.09 -7.62 8.89
N SER A 254 7.74 -6.90 7.97
CA SER A 254 7.30 -6.82 6.58
C SER A 254 7.39 -8.18 5.85
N LYS A 255 8.25 -9.10 6.32
CA LYS A 255 8.40 -10.46 5.76
C LYS A 255 7.22 -11.37 6.06
N ILE A 256 6.38 -11.06 7.05
CA ILE A 256 5.25 -11.92 7.45
C ILE A 256 4.23 -12.05 6.31
N GLY A 257 3.95 -10.95 5.61
CA GLY A 257 3.00 -10.89 4.50
C GLY A 257 1.53 -11.13 4.89
N GLY A 258 0.63 -11.11 3.90
CA GLY A 258 -0.79 -11.36 4.10
C GLY A 258 -1.59 -11.19 2.81
N SER A 259 -2.70 -11.91 2.69
CA SER A 259 -3.54 -11.85 1.48
C SER A 259 -4.28 -10.52 1.29
N ASN A 260 -4.37 -9.70 2.34
CA ASN A 260 -4.88 -8.33 2.31
C ASN A 260 -4.34 -7.56 3.53
N CYS A 261 -4.56 -6.24 3.56
CA CYS A 261 -4.07 -5.35 4.62
C CYS A 261 -4.47 -5.84 6.03
N TYR A 262 -5.74 -6.19 6.24
CA TYR A 262 -6.19 -6.66 7.55
C TYR A 262 -5.55 -7.99 7.95
N ASN A 263 -5.38 -8.94 7.02
CA ASN A 263 -4.74 -10.22 7.31
C ASN A 263 -3.25 -10.06 7.61
N PHE A 264 -2.55 -9.14 6.92
CA PHE A 264 -1.18 -8.77 7.25
C PHE A 264 -1.11 -8.21 8.68
N ILE A 265 -1.89 -7.17 8.98
CA ILE A 265 -1.92 -6.55 10.31
C ILE A 265 -2.32 -7.55 11.39
N LYS A 266 -3.29 -8.42 11.12
CA LYS A 266 -3.70 -9.46 12.05
C LYS A 266 -2.53 -10.40 12.38
N ARG A 267 -1.74 -10.81 11.38
CA ARG A 267 -0.59 -11.70 11.59
C ARG A 267 0.53 -10.97 12.33
N VAL A 268 0.91 -9.78 11.89
CA VAL A 268 1.91 -8.91 12.55
C VAL A 268 1.54 -8.64 14.00
N MET A 269 0.35 -8.11 14.27
CA MET A 269 -0.06 -7.74 15.63
C MET A 269 -0.12 -8.95 16.57
N SER A 270 -0.42 -10.14 16.04
CA SER A 270 -0.48 -11.37 16.85
C SER A 270 0.89 -11.92 17.24
N THR A 271 1.98 -11.51 16.56
CA THR A 271 3.35 -11.88 16.95
C THR A 271 3.91 -10.92 18.00
N ILE A 272 3.52 -9.65 17.97
CA ILE A 272 4.10 -8.62 18.85
C ILE A 272 3.35 -8.41 20.17
N ILE A 273 2.02 -8.57 20.21
CA ILE A 273 1.20 -8.25 21.40
C ILE A 273 0.12 -9.30 21.65
N THR A 274 -0.08 -9.67 22.92
CA THR A 274 -1.17 -10.57 23.34
C THR A 274 -2.55 -9.90 23.26
N ASN A 275 -3.61 -10.71 23.11
CA ASN A 275 -4.99 -10.17 23.12
C ASN A 275 -5.34 -9.47 24.44
N ASP A 276 -4.83 -9.98 25.57
CA ASP A 276 -5.06 -9.40 26.89
C ASP A 276 -4.44 -8.01 27.01
N PHE A 277 -3.18 -7.88 26.61
CA PHE A 277 -2.48 -6.61 26.62
C PHE A 277 -3.08 -5.62 25.61
N ALA A 278 -3.51 -6.08 24.44
CA ALA A 278 -4.20 -5.27 23.44
C ALA A 278 -5.51 -4.64 23.97
N LEU A 279 -6.16 -5.19 25.01
CA LEU A 279 -7.35 -4.59 25.60
C LEU A 279 -7.08 -3.24 26.27
N LEU A 280 -5.85 -3.03 26.77
CA LEU A 280 -5.42 -1.80 27.43
C LEU A 280 -5.30 -0.62 26.44
N TYR A 281 -5.24 -0.93 25.13
CA TYR A 281 -4.98 0.06 24.09
C TYR A 281 -6.19 0.30 23.20
N SER A 282 -6.27 1.52 22.69
CA SER A 282 -7.03 1.85 21.49
C SER A 282 -6.21 2.82 20.65
N TRP A 283 -6.48 2.93 19.35
CA TRP A 283 -5.66 3.76 18.48
C TRP A 283 -5.47 5.17 19.02
N LEU A 284 -6.55 5.89 19.40
CA LEU A 284 -6.51 7.26 19.94
C LEU A 284 -6.62 7.35 21.47
N GLY A 285 -6.60 6.24 22.20
CA GLY A 285 -6.71 6.26 23.67
C GLY A 285 -8.10 6.65 24.22
N ARG A 286 -9.18 6.30 23.52
CA ARG A 286 -10.55 6.61 23.97
C ARG A 286 -11.03 5.63 25.05
N LYS A 287 -11.98 6.07 25.88
CA LYS A 287 -12.63 5.26 26.94
C LYS A 287 -11.66 4.74 28.01
N GLY A 288 -10.71 5.58 28.44
CA GLY A 288 -9.73 5.22 29.47
C GLY A 288 -8.64 4.24 29.02
N LYS A 289 -8.59 3.93 27.71
CA LYS A 289 -7.52 3.11 27.13
C LYS A 289 -6.32 3.98 26.76
N ARG A 290 -5.14 3.38 26.70
CA ARG A 290 -3.92 4.08 26.29
C ARG A 290 -3.89 4.29 24.77
N PRO A 291 -3.31 5.40 24.27
CA PRO A 291 -3.16 5.64 22.84
C PRO A 291 -2.09 4.71 22.26
N PHE A 292 -2.47 3.89 21.29
CA PHE A 292 -1.52 2.98 20.63
C PHE A 292 -0.65 3.72 19.61
N TYR A 293 -1.20 4.72 18.91
CA TYR A 293 -0.52 5.42 17.82
C TYR A 293 0.75 6.17 18.25
N THR A 294 0.90 6.47 19.54
CA THR A 294 2.07 7.17 20.09
C THR A 294 3.28 6.27 20.22
N LEU A 295 3.06 4.95 20.32
CA LEU A 295 4.13 3.96 20.49
C LEU A 295 4.99 3.87 19.23
N LYS A 296 6.30 3.70 19.41
CA LYS A 296 7.24 3.39 18.33
C LYS A 296 6.92 2.04 17.72
N LEU A 297 6.45 1.09 18.52
CA LEU A 297 5.93 -0.19 18.03
C LEU A 297 4.80 0.01 17.01
N ALA A 298 3.88 0.95 17.25
CA ALA A 298 2.82 1.25 16.28
C ALA A 298 3.39 1.82 14.98
N LYS A 299 4.38 2.72 15.08
CA LYS A 299 5.09 3.26 13.91
C LYS A 299 5.86 2.18 13.16
N ALA A 300 6.44 1.20 13.85
CA ALA A 300 7.15 0.07 13.25
C ALA A 300 6.18 -0.84 12.46
N VAL A 301 4.96 -1.04 12.95
CA VAL A 301 3.91 -1.76 12.22
C VAL A 301 3.50 -1.02 10.94
N LEU A 302 3.36 0.31 10.99
CA LEU A 302 3.09 1.11 9.80
C LEU A 302 4.25 1.04 8.80
N TYR A 303 5.49 1.18 9.28
CA TYR A 303 6.68 1.04 8.45
C TYR A 303 6.78 -0.33 7.78
N ALA A 304 6.44 -1.40 8.51
CA ALA A 304 6.41 -2.76 7.97
C ALA A 304 5.39 -2.91 6.83
N ALA A 305 4.24 -2.24 6.95
CA ALA A 305 3.20 -2.23 5.91
C ALA A 305 3.66 -1.47 4.64
N GLU A 306 4.39 -0.37 4.81
CA GLU A 306 4.96 0.43 3.72
C GLU A 306 6.07 -0.34 2.96
N HIS A 307 6.76 -1.27 3.64
CA HIS A 307 7.90 -2.06 3.11
C HIS A 307 7.56 -3.52 2.81
N ALA A 308 6.28 -3.88 2.70
CA ALA A 308 5.88 -5.22 2.31
C ALA A 308 6.19 -5.46 0.80
N LYS A 309 6.85 -6.58 0.49
CA LYS A 309 7.47 -6.83 -0.83
C LYS A 309 6.49 -6.81 -2.01
N ASP A 310 5.28 -7.35 -1.82
CA ASP A 310 4.36 -7.64 -2.92
C ASP A 310 3.21 -6.63 -3.03
N VAL A 311 2.94 -5.88 -1.95
CA VAL A 311 1.81 -4.95 -1.87
C VAL A 311 2.17 -3.80 -0.94
N SER A 312 2.11 -2.57 -1.45
CA SER A 312 2.12 -1.38 -0.61
C SER A 312 0.69 -0.98 -0.29
N TRP A 313 0.38 -0.84 0.99
CA TRP A 313 -0.94 -0.38 1.45
C TRP A 313 -0.92 1.10 1.79
N ASP A 314 -2.03 1.78 1.54
CA ASP A 314 -2.17 3.17 1.97
C ASP A 314 -2.11 3.27 3.49
N ARG A 315 -1.41 4.29 4.00
CA ARG A 315 -1.19 4.46 5.43
C ARG A 315 -2.51 4.51 6.22
N LYS A 316 -3.53 5.19 5.69
CA LYS A 316 -4.85 5.29 6.35
C LYS A 316 -5.57 3.94 6.39
N GLU A 317 -5.42 3.13 5.35
CA GLU A 317 -5.94 1.75 5.31
C GLU A 317 -5.31 0.91 6.42
N VAL A 318 -3.98 0.98 6.57
CA VAL A 318 -3.22 0.26 7.59
C VAL A 318 -3.66 0.69 8.99
N GLU A 319 -3.74 2.00 9.25
CA GLU A 319 -4.22 2.53 10.53
C GLU A 319 -5.64 2.05 10.87
N THR A 320 -6.52 2.02 9.86
CA THR A 320 -7.90 1.51 10.03
C THR A 320 -7.90 0.01 10.36
N CYS A 321 -7.00 -0.76 9.75
CA CYS A 321 -6.83 -2.18 10.06
C CYS A 321 -6.30 -2.41 11.48
N VAL A 322 -5.32 -1.61 11.93
CA VAL A 322 -4.80 -1.66 13.31
C VAL A 322 -5.89 -1.29 14.31
N GLN A 323 -6.64 -0.22 14.04
CA GLN A 323 -7.83 0.18 14.83
C GLN A 323 -8.83 -0.95 14.96
N LEU A 324 -9.17 -1.60 13.84
CA LEU A 324 -10.10 -2.72 13.81
C LEU A 324 -9.58 -3.91 14.61
N TRP A 325 -8.28 -4.21 14.50
CA TRP A 325 -7.65 -5.29 15.26
C TRP A 325 -7.68 -4.99 16.76
N LEU A 326 -7.30 -3.79 17.21
CA LEU A 326 -7.37 -3.42 18.63
C LEU A 326 -8.82 -3.46 19.17
N ARG A 327 -9.78 -2.98 18.38
CA ARG A 327 -11.21 -2.99 18.77
C ARG A 327 -11.73 -4.42 19.01
N ARG A 328 -11.32 -5.37 18.17
CA ARG A 328 -11.72 -6.78 18.24
C ARG A 328 -10.90 -7.62 19.25
N ALA A 329 -10.06 -7.00 20.07
CA ALA A 329 -9.24 -7.72 21.05
C ALA A 329 -10.09 -8.52 22.05
N SER A 330 -11.22 -7.96 22.50
CA SER A 330 -12.13 -8.64 23.43
C SER A 330 -12.77 -9.88 22.80
N ASP A 331 -13.24 -9.77 21.55
CA ASP A 331 -13.82 -10.90 20.82
C ASP A 331 -12.79 -12.03 20.68
N ARG A 332 -11.55 -11.68 20.29
CA ARG A 332 -10.45 -12.65 20.14
C ARG A 332 -10.05 -13.32 21.45
N LYS A 333 -10.09 -12.59 22.58
CA LYS A 333 -9.86 -13.17 23.91
C LYS A 333 -10.91 -14.23 24.22
N ASN A 334 -12.18 -13.89 24.03
CA ASN A 334 -13.30 -14.78 24.33
C ASN A 334 -13.32 -16.02 23.43
N THR A 335 -12.94 -15.89 22.15
CA THR A 335 -12.87 -17.05 21.24
C THR A 335 -11.78 -18.06 21.66
N LYS A 336 -10.66 -17.60 22.24
CA LYS A 336 -9.62 -18.50 22.76
C LYS A 336 -10.06 -19.25 24.02
N ILE A 337 -10.85 -18.59 24.88
CA ILE A 337 -11.39 -19.18 26.11
C ILE A 337 -12.47 -20.24 25.78
N ASN A 338 -13.28 -20.00 24.76
CA ASN A 338 -14.41 -20.87 24.39
C ASN A 338 -14.06 -22.00 23.43
N LYS A 339 -12.78 -22.19 23.05
CA LYS A 339 -12.35 -23.43 22.39
C LYS A 339 -12.12 -24.48 23.48
N PRO A 340 -12.91 -25.57 23.56
CA PRO A 340 -12.59 -26.66 24.46
C PRO A 340 -11.19 -27.17 24.12
N LYS A 341 -10.35 -27.34 25.13
CA LYS A 341 -9.09 -28.07 25.00
C LYS A 341 -9.47 -29.43 24.41
N GLU A 342 -9.06 -29.71 23.17
CA GLU A 342 -9.16 -31.06 22.63
C GLU A 342 -8.45 -31.96 23.63
N ILE A 343 -9.24 -32.86 24.21
CA ILE A 343 -8.76 -33.90 25.11
C ILE A 343 -7.91 -34.81 24.23
N ASN A 344 -6.59 -34.71 24.38
CA ASN A 344 -5.68 -35.74 23.89
C ASN A 344 -6.16 -37.08 24.46
N ASN A 345 -6.49 -38.00 23.57
CA ASN A 345 -6.63 -39.41 23.87
C ASN A 345 -5.80 -40.20 22.87
#